data_AF-A0A2P2K468-F1
#
_entry.id   AF-A0A2P2K468-F1
#
_cell.length_a   1.000
_cell.length_b   1.000
_cell.length_c   1.000
_cell.angle_alpha   90.00
_cell.angle_beta   90.00
_cell.angle_gamma   90.00
#
_symmetry.space_group_name_H-M   'P 1'
#
loop_
_entity.id
_entity.type
_entity.pdbx_description
1 polymer ?
#
loop_
_entity_poly.entity_id
_entity_poly.type
_entity_poly.pdbx_seq_one_letter_code
_entity_poly.pdbx_strand_id
1 'polypeptide(L)'
;MFDSRKYEKGPFEIFSVGSDISDANVVKFSNDGRLMLLTTKDGHIHILDSFRGTLLSTYNVKPVSVSSTLEASFSPEGMFVISGSGDGRIHAWSVRSGKEVASWMTYETEPRVIKWAPGSLMFATGSSELSFWIPDLSKLAAYVGRK
;
A
#
# COMPACT_ATOMS: atom_id res chain seq x y z
N MET A 1 24.83 3.17 3.02
CA MET A 1 25.62 2.24 3.86
C MET A 1 25.54 2.78 5.28
N PHE A 2 25.00 2.00 6.21
CA PHE A 2 24.79 2.42 7.60
C PHE A 2 26.11 2.36 8.39
N ASP A 3 26.52 3.46 9.04
CA ASP A 3 27.70 3.49 9.92
C ASP A 3 27.27 3.28 11.38
N SER A 4 27.55 2.09 11.90
CA SER A 4 27.17 1.63 13.24
C SER A 4 27.86 2.39 14.39
N ARG A 5 28.84 3.26 14.09
CA ARG A 5 29.65 3.97 15.10
C ARG A 5 29.07 5.30 15.58
N LYS A 6 27.91 5.74 15.08
CA LYS A 6 27.25 7.02 15.42
C LYS A 6 25.85 6.87 16.03
N TYR A 7 25.61 5.82 16.83
CA TYR A 7 24.29 5.57 17.42
C TYR A 7 23.89 6.59 18.51
N GLU A 8 24.86 7.15 19.25
CA GLU A 8 24.59 7.98 20.43
C GLU A 8 23.98 9.36 20.14
N LYS A 9 23.98 9.77 18.86
CA LYS A 9 23.35 11.00 18.38
C LYS A 9 22.53 10.77 17.10
N GLY A 10 22.09 9.53 16.87
CA GLY A 10 21.43 9.12 15.63
C GLY A 10 20.27 10.07 15.25
N PRO A 11 20.05 10.34 13.94
CA PRO A 11 19.02 11.27 13.48
C PRO A 11 17.64 10.60 13.61
N PHE A 12 17.14 10.47 14.83
CA PHE A 12 15.79 10.03 15.08
C PHE A 12 14.89 11.26 15.05
N GLU A 13 14.23 11.48 13.92
CA GLU A 13 13.13 12.43 13.86
C GLU A 13 11.81 11.72 14.17
N ILE A 14 11.01 12.35 15.03
CA ILE A 14 9.65 11.92 15.34
C ILE A 14 8.71 12.93 14.70
N PHE A 15 7.81 12.44 13.85
CA PHE A 15 6.79 13.27 13.23
C PHE A 15 5.41 12.66 13.50
N SER A 16 4.43 13.52 13.76
CA SER A 16 3.03 13.11 13.87
C SER A 16 2.43 12.95 12.48
N VAL A 17 1.80 11.81 12.22
CA VAL A 17 1.21 11.49 10.92
C VAL A 17 -0.30 11.63 11.02
N GLY A 18 -0.86 12.59 10.29
CA GLY A 18 -2.29 12.90 10.32
C GLY A 18 -2.73 13.58 11.62
N SER A 19 -4.02 13.93 11.69
CA SER A 19 -4.69 14.35 12.92
C SER A 19 -5.37 13.18 13.64
N ASP A 20 -5.12 11.96 13.16
CA ASP A 20 -5.81 10.75 13.57
C ASP A 20 -5.21 10.20 14.87
N ILE A 21 -6.06 9.72 15.78
CA ILE A 21 -5.64 9.18 17.09
C ILE A 21 -5.57 7.64 17.04
N SER A 22 -5.72 7.06 15.85
CA SER A 22 -5.79 5.62 15.67
C SER A 22 -4.41 4.96 15.60
N ASP A 23 -4.29 3.78 16.22
CA ASP A 23 -3.04 3.03 16.23
C ASP A 23 -2.60 2.67 14.81
N ALA A 24 -1.33 2.92 14.51
CA ALA A 24 -0.69 2.42 13.31
C ALA A 24 -0.38 0.92 13.43
N ASN A 25 -0.59 0.17 12.35
CA ASN A 25 -0.35 -1.29 12.34
C ASN A 25 0.69 -1.75 11.30
N VAL A 26 0.75 -1.13 10.12
CA VAL A 26 1.65 -1.56 9.04
C VAL A 26 2.43 -0.37 8.51
N VAL A 27 3.74 -0.55 8.31
CA VAL A 27 4.64 0.40 7.64
C VAL A 27 5.34 -0.30 6.48
N LYS A 28 5.32 0.32 5.30
CA LYS A 28 6.03 -0.18 4.12
C LYS A 28 6.69 0.95 3.34
N PHE A 29 7.86 0.70 2.79
CA PHE A 29 8.49 1.61 1.83
C PHE A 29 8.03 1.31 0.41
N SER A 30 8.03 2.31 -0.46
CA SER A 30 8.04 2.10 -1.91
C SER A 30 9.34 1.40 -2.34
N ASN A 31 9.33 0.76 -3.50
CA ASN A 31 10.48 -0.01 -3.97
C ASN A 31 11.73 0.87 -4.24
N ASP A 32 11.54 2.15 -4.55
CA ASP A 32 12.61 3.15 -4.68
C ASP A 32 13.02 3.81 -3.35
N GLY A 33 12.34 3.45 -2.26
CA GLY A 33 12.58 3.95 -0.90
C GLY A 33 12.18 5.41 -0.66
N ARG A 34 11.58 6.11 -1.63
CA ARG A 34 11.25 7.54 -1.53
C ARG A 34 9.95 7.83 -0.78
N LEU A 35 9.06 6.84 -0.72
CA LEU A 35 7.77 6.96 -0.06
C LEU A 35 7.65 5.94 1.07
N MET A 36 6.90 6.32 2.08
CA MET A 36 6.42 5.43 3.14
C MET A 36 4.90 5.36 3.10
N LEU A 37 4.38 4.18 3.36
CA LEU A 37 2.97 3.92 3.59
C LEU A 37 2.81 3.50 5.05
N LEU A 38 1.79 4.06 5.71
CA LEU A 38 1.39 3.75 7.07
C LEU A 38 -0.12 3.44 7.08
N THR A 39 -0.54 2.30 7.62
CA THR A 39 -1.97 1.99 7.83
C THR A 39 -2.38 2.12 9.28
N THR A 40 -3.61 2.55 9.54
CA THR A 40 -4.20 2.63 10.88
C THR A 40 -5.36 1.65 11.07
N LYS A 41 -5.73 1.40 12.34
CA LYS A 41 -6.90 0.57 12.69
C LYS A 41 -8.23 1.15 12.18
N ASP A 42 -8.32 2.46 11.97
CA ASP A 42 -9.56 3.14 11.57
C ASP A 42 -9.72 3.23 10.04
N GLY A 43 -8.84 2.57 9.29
CA GLY A 43 -8.94 2.48 7.83
C GLY A 43 -8.15 3.56 7.09
N HIS A 44 -7.30 4.31 7.79
CA HIS A 44 -6.49 5.34 7.15
C HIS A 44 -5.22 4.73 6.56
N ILE A 45 -4.89 5.15 5.35
CA ILE A 45 -3.63 4.85 4.68
C ILE A 45 -2.93 6.17 4.40
N HIS A 46 -1.87 6.45 5.15
CA HIS A 46 -1.06 7.64 4.98
C HIS A 46 0.12 7.36 4.07
N ILE A 47 0.34 8.26 3.12
CA ILE A 47 1.51 8.26 2.23
C ILE A 47 2.40 9.42 2.63
N LEU A 48 3.67 9.14 2.86
CA LEU A 48 4.65 10.10 3.33
C LEU A 48 5.89 10.13 2.46
N ASP A 49 6.56 11.27 2.43
CA ASP A 49 7.96 11.37 2.01
C ASP A 49 8.83 10.67 3.06
N SER A 50 9.60 9.68 2.65
CA SER A 50 10.42 8.87 3.56
C SER A 50 11.62 9.59 4.15
N PHE A 51 12.10 10.65 3.48
CA PHE A 51 13.27 11.42 3.90
C PHE A 51 12.90 12.56 4.84
N ARG A 52 11.68 13.10 4.69
CA ARG A 52 11.22 14.29 5.41
C ARG A 52 10.12 14.01 6.44
N GLY A 53 9.50 12.82 6.40
CA GLY A 53 8.35 12.49 7.24
C GLY A 53 7.10 13.31 6.91
N THR A 54 7.07 14.04 5.79
CA THR A 54 5.94 14.89 5.43
C THR A 54 4.79 14.05 4.89
N LEU A 55 3.60 14.20 5.48
CA LEU A 55 2.37 13.61 4.97
C LEU A 55 2.04 14.21 3.59
N LEU A 56 1.92 13.35 2.58
CA LEU A 56 1.59 13.71 1.20
C LEU A 56 0.10 13.51 0.91
N SER A 57 -0.43 12.35 1.30
CA SER A 57 -1.82 11.95 1.04
C SER A 57 -2.35 11.04 2.14
N THR A 58 -3.67 11.05 2.32
CA THR A 58 -4.39 10.09 3.17
C THR A 58 -5.52 9.47 2.36
N TYR A 59 -5.61 8.14 2.35
CA TYR A 59 -6.73 7.39 1.78
C TYR A 59 -7.56 6.76 2.89
N ASN A 60 -8.86 6.67 2.67
CA ASN A 60 -9.79 6.10 3.62
C ASN A 60 -10.37 4.82 3.04
N VAL A 61 -10.20 3.71 3.76
CA VAL A 61 -10.80 2.43 3.45
C VAL A 61 -11.93 2.19 4.42
N LYS A 62 -13.16 2.09 3.91
CA LYS A 62 -14.33 1.77 4.72
C LYS A 62 -15.28 0.85 3.95
N PRO A 63 -15.93 -0.11 4.64
CA PRO A 63 -15.77 -0.42 6.06
C PRO A 63 -14.41 -1.07 6.39
N VAL A 64 -14.01 -1.07 7.66
CA VAL A 64 -12.79 -1.76 8.15
C VAL A 64 -13.21 -2.97 8.97
N SER A 65 -12.53 -4.11 8.81
CA SER A 65 -12.76 -5.26 9.67
C SER A 65 -12.14 -5.03 11.05
N VAL A 66 -12.97 -5.06 12.09
CA VAL A 66 -12.58 -4.81 13.50
C VAL A 66 -11.49 -5.79 14.01
N SER A 67 -11.42 -6.97 13.40
CA SER A 67 -10.47 -8.04 13.79
C SER A 67 -9.27 -8.20 12.85
N SER A 68 -9.17 -7.37 11.82
CA SER A 68 -8.16 -7.50 10.77
C SER A 68 -7.14 -6.37 10.85
N THR A 69 -5.90 -6.70 10.49
CA THR A 69 -4.88 -5.70 10.24
C THR A 69 -5.03 -5.22 8.81
N LEU A 70 -5.33 -3.93 8.61
CA LEU A 70 -5.46 -3.34 7.28
C LEU A 70 -4.15 -3.49 6.51
N GLU A 71 -4.18 -4.36 5.49
CA GLU A 71 -3.05 -4.59 4.61
C GLU A 71 -3.14 -3.66 3.40
N ALA A 72 -2.02 -2.99 3.11
CA ALA A 72 -1.89 -2.15 1.92
C ALA A 72 -0.49 -2.27 1.32
N SER A 73 -0.34 -2.00 0.03
CA SER A 73 0.95 -2.08 -0.65
C SER A 73 1.06 -1.09 -1.80
N PHE A 74 2.25 -0.52 -1.96
CA PHE A 74 2.63 0.15 -3.20
C PHE A 74 2.72 -0.86 -4.35
N SER A 75 2.37 -0.41 -5.55
CA SER A 75 2.76 -1.09 -6.79
C SER A 75 4.27 -1.06 -6.98
N PRO A 76 4.86 -1.99 -7.77
CA PRO A 76 6.31 -2.08 -7.95
C PRO A 76 6.97 -0.77 -8.43
N GLU A 77 6.24 0.00 -9.24
CA GLU A 77 6.66 1.31 -9.73
C GLU A 77 6.36 2.48 -8.78
N GLY A 78 5.68 2.24 -7.65
CA GLY A 78 5.33 3.26 -6.66
C GLY A 78 4.21 4.23 -7.09
N MET A 79 3.51 3.95 -8.20
CA MET A 79 2.50 4.84 -8.76
C MET A 79 1.11 4.63 -8.19
N PHE A 80 0.85 3.42 -7.66
CA PHE A 80 -0.43 3.05 -7.07
C PHE A 80 -0.25 2.49 -5.67
N VAL A 81 -1.30 2.63 -4.87
CA VAL A 81 -1.47 1.95 -3.59
C VAL A 81 -2.72 1.10 -3.68
N ILE A 82 -2.65 -0.14 -3.22
CA ILE A 82 -3.83 -1.01 -3.12
C ILE A 82 -4.06 -1.43 -1.67
N SER A 83 -5.32 -1.60 -1.32
CA SER A 83 -5.74 -2.10 -0.01
C SER A 83 -7.11 -2.76 -0.08
N GLY A 84 -7.38 -3.67 0.84
CA GLY A 84 -8.66 -4.35 0.99
C GLY A 84 -9.55 -3.70 2.04
N SER A 85 -10.85 -3.77 1.82
CA SER A 85 -11.91 -3.26 2.70
C SER A 85 -12.68 -4.40 3.36
N GLY A 86 -13.30 -4.11 4.49
CA GLY A 86 -14.14 -5.00 5.29
C GLY A 86 -15.31 -5.62 4.52
N ASP A 87 -15.75 -4.98 3.44
CA ASP A 87 -16.82 -5.44 2.56
C ASP A 87 -16.35 -6.31 1.39
N GLY A 88 -15.08 -6.74 1.39
CA GLY A 88 -14.51 -7.57 0.32
C GLY A 88 -14.04 -6.78 -0.90
N ARG A 89 -14.07 -5.44 -0.85
CA ARG A 89 -13.54 -4.64 -1.96
C ARG A 89 -12.04 -4.47 -1.86
N ILE A 90 -11.38 -4.50 -3.00
CA ILE A 90 -10.00 -4.04 -3.17
C ILE A 90 -10.06 -2.70 -3.86
N HIS A 91 -9.41 -1.70 -3.27
CA HIS A 91 -9.33 -0.35 -3.79
C HIS A 91 -7.91 -0.08 -4.29
N ALA A 92 -7.80 0.72 -5.35
CA ALA A 92 -6.55 1.24 -5.86
C ALA A 92 -6.60 2.77 -5.93
N TRP A 93 -5.59 3.42 -5.35
CA TRP A 93 -5.40 4.87 -5.42
C TRP A 93 -4.15 5.21 -6.23
N SER A 94 -4.23 6.27 -7.02
CA SER A 94 -3.04 6.85 -7.65
C SER A 94 -2.32 7.72 -6.65
N VAL A 95 -1.03 7.44 -6.45
CA VAL A 95 -0.15 8.23 -5.56
C VAL A 95 -0.03 9.68 -6.05
N ARG A 96 0.01 9.89 -7.37
CA ARG A 96 0.17 11.23 -7.96
C ARG A 96 -1.09 12.09 -7.84
N SER A 97 -2.26 11.53 -8.11
CA SER A 97 -3.51 12.31 -8.10
C SER A 97 -4.19 12.31 -6.73
N GLY A 98 -3.83 11.39 -5.84
CA GLY A 98 -4.48 11.17 -4.55
C GLY A 98 -5.91 10.61 -4.68
N LYS A 99 -6.33 10.19 -5.87
CA LYS A 99 -7.70 9.71 -6.14
C LYS A 99 -7.73 8.20 -6.30
N GLU A 100 -8.86 7.63 -5.91
CA GLU A 100 -9.19 6.25 -6.24
C GLU A 100 -9.37 6.12 -7.76
N VAL A 101 -8.69 5.14 -8.35
CA VAL A 101 -8.68 4.89 -9.80
C VAL A 101 -9.37 3.59 -10.18
N ALA A 102 -9.53 2.66 -9.24
CA ALA A 102 -10.24 1.41 -9.45
C ALA A 102 -10.69 0.79 -8.13
N SER A 103 -11.76 0.00 -8.20
CA SER A 103 -12.23 -0.87 -7.14
C SER A 103 -12.67 -2.22 -7.71
N TRP A 104 -12.31 -3.31 -7.07
CA TRP A 104 -12.71 -4.66 -7.47
C TRP A 104 -13.40 -5.37 -6.32
N MET A 105 -14.52 -6.01 -6.58
CA MET A 105 -15.20 -6.86 -5.61
C MET A 105 -14.51 -8.22 -5.62
N THR A 106 -13.92 -8.64 -4.50
CA THR A 106 -13.74 -10.06 -4.23
C THR A 106 -15.04 -10.56 -3.60
N TYR A 107 -15.53 -11.73 -3.98
CA TYR A 107 -16.79 -12.28 -3.42
C TYR A 107 -16.64 -12.73 -1.96
N GLU A 108 -15.64 -12.21 -1.24
CA GLU A 108 -15.12 -12.73 0.03
C GLU A 108 -14.99 -11.63 1.09
N THR A 109 -14.55 -12.02 2.28
CA THR A 109 -14.17 -11.08 3.36
C THR A 109 -12.88 -10.31 3.04
N GLU A 110 -12.59 -9.25 3.82
CA GLU A 110 -11.38 -8.42 3.70
C GLU A 110 -10.10 -9.26 3.45
N PRO A 111 -9.33 -8.98 2.38
CA PRO A 111 -8.12 -9.73 2.10
C PRO A 111 -7.06 -9.47 3.18
N ARG A 112 -6.66 -10.53 3.87
CA ARG A 112 -5.64 -10.46 4.94
C ARG A 112 -4.23 -10.26 4.39
N VAL A 113 -3.99 -10.66 3.15
CA VAL A 113 -2.70 -10.51 2.49
C VAL A 113 -2.88 -9.95 1.08
N ILE A 114 -2.02 -9.02 0.73
CA ILE A 114 -1.93 -8.43 -0.60
C ILE A 114 -0.46 -8.38 -1.01
N LYS A 115 -0.12 -8.96 -2.16
CA LYS A 115 1.24 -8.96 -2.71
C LYS A 115 1.23 -8.63 -4.19
N TRP A 116 2.04 -7.64 -4.56
CA TRP A 116 2.36 -7.38 -5.95
C TRP A 116 3.35 -8.40 -6.49
N ALA A 117 3.18 -8.76 -7.76
CA ALA A 117 4.18 -9.49 -8.52
C ALA A 117 5.40 -8.57 -8.77
N PRO A 118 6.63 -8.99 -8.44
CA PRO A 118 7.82 -8.21 -8.72
C PRO A 118 7.93 -7.85 -10.21
N GLY A 119 8.12 -6.57 -10.51
CA GLY A 119 8.33 -6.08 -11.88
C GLY A 119 7.15 -6.23 -12.84
N SER A 120 5.97 -6.62 -12.34
CA SER A 120 4.76 -6.82 -13.14
C SER A 120 3.59 -6.06 -12.52
N LEU A 121 2.73 -5.48 -13.36
CA LEU A 121 1.50 -4.84 -12.90
C LEU A 121 0.44 -5.92 -12.62
N MET A 122 0.70 -6.81 -11.65
CA MET A 122 -0.19 -7.89 -11.22
C MET A 122 -0.15 -7.97 -9.71
N PHE A 123 -1.25 -8.39 -9.08
CA PHE A 123 -1.25 -8.64 -7.64
C PHE A 123 -2.12 -9.83 -7.28
N ALA A 124 -1.78 -10.46 -6.16
CA ALA A 124 -2.57 -11.52 -5.55
C ALA A 124 -3.07 -11.04 -4.19
N THR A 125 -4.30 -11.44 -3.85
CA THR A 125 -4.91 -11.20 -2.55
C THR A 125 -5.45 -12.49 -1.97
N GLY A 126 -5.31 -12.68 -0.67
CA GLY A 126 -5.78 -13.90 0.00
C GLY A 126 -6.51 -13.61 1.30
N SER A 127 -7.64 -14.31 1.52
CA SER A 127 -8.23 -14.52 2.84
C SER A 127 -8.45 -16.01 3.07
N SER A 128 -9.68 -16.54 2.87
CA SER A 128 -10.00 -17.97 2.76
C SER A 128 -9.53 -18.56 1.43
N GLU A 129 -9.68 -17.80 0.36
CA GLU A 129 -9.34 -18.16 -1.01
C GLU A 129 -8.27 -17.24 -1.58
N LEU A 130 -7.56 -17.71 -2.60
CA LEU A 130 -6.55 -16.94 -3.32
C LEU A 130 -7.15 -16.33 -4.58
N SER A 131 -7.12 -15.00 -4.67
CA SER A 131 -7.56 -14.23 -5.83
C SER A 131 -6.39 -13.55 -6.52
N PHE A 132 -6.43 -13.46 -7.85
CA PHE A 132 -5.42 -12.78 -8.65
C PHE A 132 -6.06 -11.71 -9.51
N TRP A 133 -5.45 -10.53 -9.51
CA TRP A 133 -5.70 -9.55 -10.55
C TRP A 133 -4.59 -9.62 -11.59
N ILE A 134 -4.98 -10.04 -12.79
CA ILE A 134 -4.11 -10.12 -13.97
C ILE A 134 -4.60 -9.06 -14.95
N PRO A 135 -3.76 -8.09 -15.35
CA PRO A 135 -4.12 -7.11 -16.36
C PRO A 135 -4.35 -7.83 -17.69
N ASP A 136 -5.15 -7.23 -18.55
CA ASP A 136 -5.33 -7.74 -19.91
C ASP A 136 -4.00 -7.67 -20.68
N LEU A 137 -3.30 -8.80 -20.75
CA LEU A 137 -2.00 -8.91 -21.41
C LEU A 137 -2.10 -8.64 -22.91
N SER A 138 -3.26 -8.86 -23.53
CA SER A 138 -3.47 -8.56 -24.95
C SER A 138 -3.43 -7.06 -25.22
N LYS A 139 -3.79 -6.24 -24.22
CA LYS A 139 -3.66 -4.77 -24.26
C LYS A 139 -2.27 -4.27 -23.87
N LEU A 140 -1.43 -5.13 -23.30
CA LEU A 140 -0.04 -4.84 -22.91
C LEU A 140 0.97 -5.27 -23.98
N ALA A 141 0.60 -5.23 -25.27
CA ALA A 141 1.37 -5.71 -26.43
C ALA A 141 2.85 -5.24 -26.53
N ALA A 142 3.34 -4.40 -25.61
CA ALA A 142 4.76 -4.13 -25.40
C ALA A 142 5.54 -5.25 -24.67
N TYR A 143 4.90 -6.27 -24.07
CA TYR A 143 5.60 -7.29 -23.26
C TYR A 143 6.01 -8.56 -24.03
N VAL A 144 5.61 -8.72 -25.30
CA VAL A 144 5.98 -9.88 -26.14
C VAL A 144 7.46 -9.80 -26.63
N GLY A 145 8.20 -8.74 -26.26
CA GLY A 145 9.53 -8.44 -26.79
C GLY A 145 10.74 -8.75 -25.91
N ARG A 146 10.61 -9.37 -24.73
CA ARG A 146 11.77 -9.76 -23.92
C ARG A 146 11.95 -11.29 -23.95
N LYS A 147 12.81 -11.72 -24.89
CA LYS A 147 13.46 -13.04 -24.87
C LYS A 147 14.34 -13.20 -23.63
#